data_AF-A0A0M6Y7R0-F1
#
_entry.id   AF-A0A0M6Y7R0-F1
#
_cell.length_a   1.000
_cell.length_b   1.000
_cell.length_c   1.000
_cell.angle_alpha   90.00
_cell.angle_beta   90.00
_cell.angle_gamma   90.00
#
_symmetry.space_group_name_H-M   'P 1'
#
loop_
_entity.id
_entity.type
_entity.pdbx_description
1 polymer ?
#
loop_
_entity_poly.entity_id
_entity_poly.type
_entity_poly.pdbx_seq_one_letter_code
_entity_poly.pdbx_strand_id
1 'polypeptide(L)' 'MFTEKQIAELRAGYAKINRVGVESPAYDRLVKMVDNFDDETMLQIKDAGIKWMSSLALTRCIRRGLVKCD' A
#
# COMPACT_ATOMS: atom_id res chain seq x y z
N MET A 1 2.98 -12.83 -4.67
CA MET A 1 2.27 -12.17 -5.79
C MET A 1 0.78 -12.19 -5.50
N PHE A 2 0.12 -11.03 -5.45
CA PHE A 2 -1.33 -10.97 -5.20
C PHE A 2 -2.11 -11.25 -6.48
N THR A 3 -3.21 -11.98 -6.38
CA THR A 3 -4.12 -12.17 -7.52
C THR A 3 -4.94 -10.90 -7.77
N GLU A 4 -5.39 -10.68 -9.01
CA GLU A 4 -6.22 -9.51 -9.36
C GLU A 4 -7.49 -9.41 -8.51
N LYS A 5 -8.09 -10.57 -8.15
CA LYS A 5 -9.24 -10.62 -7.23
C LYS A 5 -8.89 -10.10 -5.84
N GLN A 6 -7.76 -10.52 -5.28
CA GLN A 6 -7.31 -10.04 -3.96
C GLN A 6 -7.01 -8.54 -4.00
N ILE A 7 -6.40 -8.04 -5.08
CA ILE A 7 -6.18 -6.59 -5.25
C ILE A 7 -7.51 -5.84 -5.35
N ALA A 8 -8.51 -6.41 -6.05
CA ALA A 8 -9.84 -5.82 -6.17
C ALA A 8 -10.60 -5.80 -4.83
N GLU A 9 -10.50 -6.84 -4.01
CA GLU A 9 -11.08 -6.90 -2.67
C GLU A 9 -10.40 -5.92 -1.71
N LEU A 10 -9.07 -5.83 -1.76
CA LEU A 10 -8.32 -4.84 -1.00
C LEU A 10 -8.71 -3.42 -1.45
N ARG A 11 -8.77 -3.16 -2.77
CA ARG A 11 -9.28 -1.91 -3.32
C ARG A 11 -10.67 -1.58 -2.79
N ALA A 12 -11.60 -2.53 -2.83
CA ALA A 12 -12.97 -2.29 -2.39
C ALA A 12 -13.07 -2.07 -0.87
N GLY A 13 -12.28 -2.81 -0.08
CA GLY A 13 -12.20 -2.66 1.37
C GLY A 13 -11.59 -1.31 1.79
N TYR A 14 -10.51 -0.90 1.12
CA TYR A 14 -9.79 0.35 1.42
C TYR A 14 -10.38 1.58 0.74
N ALA A 15 -11.13 1.45 -0.37
CA ALA A 15 -11.84 2.55 -1.01
C ALA A 15 -12.96 3.11 -0.13
N LYS A 16 -13.54 2.26 0.74
CA LYS A 16 -14.49 2.70 1.78
C LYS A 16 -13.82 3.56 2.85
N ILE A 17 -12.50 3.48 2.98
CA ILE A 17 -11.74 4.27 3.92
C ILE A 17 -11.24 5.54 3.24
N ASN A 18 -12.12 6.55 3.19
CA ASN A 18 -11.85 7.84 2.55
C ASN A 18 -10.67 8.59 3.21
N ARG A 19 -10.50 8.38 4.53
CA ARG A 19 -9.36 8.77 5.35
C ARG A 19 -9.20 7.73 6.44
N VAL A 20 -8.08 7.00 6.47
CA VAL A 20 -7.71 6.32 7.71
C VAL A 20 -7.14 7.41 8.60
N GLY A 21 -7.73 7.63 9.78
CA GLY A 21 -7.09 8.49 10.77
C GLY A 21 -5.72 7.91 11.10
N VAL A 22 -4.66 8.68 10.86
CA VAL A 22 -3.26 8.25 11.10
C VAL A 22 -3.06 7.82 12.57
N GLU A 23 -3.90 8.34 13.47
CA GLU A 23 -3.90 8.05 14.90
C GLU A 23 -4.64 6.76 15.29
N SER A 24 -5.27 6.07 14.32
CA SER A 24 -5.96 4.81 14.61
C SER A 24 -4.94 3.68 14.76
N PRO A 25 -5.01 2.85 15.82
CA PRO A 25 -4.16 1.67 15.97
C PRO A 25 -4.36 0.64 14.83
N ALA A 26 -5.47 0.71 14.10
CA ALA A 26 -5.68 -0.09 12.90
C ALA A 26 -4.79 0.39 11.73
N TYR A 27 -4.54 1.70 11.59
CA TYR A 27 -3.65 2.26 10.58
C TYR A 27 -2.21 1.77 10.80
N ASP A 28 -1.73 1.82 12.04
CA ASP A 28 -0.36 1.41 12.36
C ASP A 28 -0.12 -0.08 12.06
N ARG A 29 -1.12 -0.94 12.31
CA ARG A 29 -1.07 -2.37 11.92
C ARG A 29 -1.01 -2.55 10.41
N LEU A 30 -1.81 -1.78 9.67
CA LEU A 30 -1.81 -1.83 8.21
C LEU A 30 -0.47 -1.33 7.64
N VAL A 31 0.08 -0.25 8.17
CA VAL A 31 1.38 0.27 7.76
C VAL A 31 2.49 -0.73 8.07
N LYS A 32 2.49 -1.34 9.27
CA LYS A 32 3.44 -2.41 9.63
C LYS A 32 3.32 -3.63 8.74
N MET A 33 2.09 -4.02 8.37
CA MET A 33 1.86 -5.11 7.43
C MET A 33 2.44 -4.78 6.05
N VAL A 34 2.18 -3.57 5.55
CA VAL A 34 2.73 -3.11 4.26
C VAL A 34 4.26 -3.03 4.31
N ASP A 35 4.83 -2.64 5.45
CA ASP A 35 6.28 -2.61 5.65
C ASP A 35 6.94 -3.98 5.63
N ASN A 36 6.21 -5.02 6.00
CA ASN A 36 6.71 -6.39 5.95
C ASN A 36 6.60 -7.02 4.55
N PHE A 37 6.04 -6.31 3.56
CA PHE A 37 6.02 -6.83 2.20
C PHE A 37 7.39 -6.74 1.52
N ASP A 38 7.65 -7.75 0.69
CA ASP A 38 8.78 -7.78 -0.23
C ASP A 38 8.63 -6.74 -1.34
N ASP A 39 9.75 -6.43 -1.97
CA ASP A 39 9.90 -5.35 -2.95
C ASP A 39 8.97 -5.51 -4.16
N GLU A 40 8.82 -6.74 -4.68
CA GLU A 40 7.86 -7.07 -5.75
C GLU A 40 6.42 -6.76 -5.36
N THR A 41 6.07 -7.05 -4.11
CA THR A 41 4.72 -6.82 -3.59
C THR A 41 4.45 -5.34 -3.39
N MET A 42 5.44 -4.55 -2.95
CA MET A 42 5.32 -3.10 -2.86
C MET A 42 5.11 -2.44 -4.24
N LEU A 43 5.78 -2.92 -5.28
CA LEU A 43 5.57 -2.46 -6.65
C LEU A 43 4.14 -2.73 -7.12
N GLN A 44 3.58 -3.93 -6.84
CA GLN A 44 2.19 -4.22 -7.15
C GLN A 44 1.21 -3.31 -6.42
N ILE A 45 1.45 -2.99 -5.15
CA ILE A 45 0.57 -2.11 -4.35
C ILE A 45 0.66 -0.65 -4.81
N LYS A 46 1.85 -0.20 -5.23
CA LYS A 46 2.04 1.12 -5.86
C LYS A 46 1.11 1.26 -7.07
N ASP A 47 1.09 0.27 -7.96
CA ASP A 47 0.25 0.30 -9.18
C ASP A 47 -1.21 -0.12 -8.92
N ALA A 48 -1.50 -0.65 -7.72
CA ALA A 48 -2.84 -0.99 -7.30
C ALA A 48 -3.75 0.23 -7.07
N GLY A 49 -3.36 1.49 -7.30
CA GLY A 49 -4.29 2.64 -7.34
C GLY A 49 -5.16 2.88 -6.10
N ILE A 50 -4.75 2.37 -4.93
CA ILE A 50 -5.43 2.61 -3.66
C ILE A 50 -4.80 3.89 -3.07
N LYS A 51 -5.48 5.04 -3.16
CA LYS A 51 -4.92 6.39 -2.86
C LYS A 51 -3.87 6.44 -1.74
N TRP A 52 -4.22 5.96 -0.54
CA TRP A 52 -3.31 6.03 0.61
C TRP A 52 -2.23 4.93 0.60
N MET A 53 -2.59 3.71 0.20
CA MET A 53 -1.66 2.57 0.12
C MET A 53 -0.62 2.75 -0.99
N SER A 54 -1.04 3.22 -2.17
CA SER A 54 -0.14 3.49 -3.30
C SER A 54 0.83 4.63 -2.97
N SER A 55 0.38 5.67 -2.25
CA SER A 55 1.27 6.74 -1.78
C SER A 55 2.27 6.24 -0.72
N LEU A 56 1.82 5.36 0.19
CA LEU A 56 2.67 4.76 1.21
C LEU A 56 3.70 3.81 0.58
N ALA A 57 3.25 2.92 -0.30
CA ALA A 57 4.08 1.99 -1.05
C ALA A 57 5.10 2.73 -1.91
N LEU A 58 4.71 3.79 -2.63
CA LEU A 58 5.63 4.63 -3.40
C LEU A 58 6.73 5.21 -2.50
N THR A 59 6.37 5.77 -1.35
CA THR A 59 7.34 6.31 -0.38
C THR A 59 8.32 5.24 0.10
N ARG A 60 7.82 4.03 0.38
CA ARG A 60 8.67 2.90 0.81
C ARG A 60 9.54 2.39 -0.32
N CYS A 61 9.04 2.29 -1.55
CA CYS A 61 9.81 1.94 -2.74
C CYS A 61 10.95 2.93 -2.98
N ILE A 62 10.70 4.23 -2.85
CA ILE A 62 11.73 5.27 -2.96
C ILE A 62 12.78 5.10 -1.84
N ARG A 63 12.35 4.90 -0.59
CA ARG A 63 13.26 4.68 0.55
C ARG A 63 14.12 3.43 0.40
N ARG A 64 13.58 2.37 -0.23
CA ARG A 64 14.29 1.12 -0.54
C ARG A 64 15.13 1.21 -1.83
N GLY A 65 15.05 2.31 -2.58
CA GLY A 65 15.77 2.48 -3.85
C GLY A 65 15.18 1.70 -5.04
N LEU A 66 13.96 1.18 -4.91
CA LEU A 66 13.28 0.38 -5.93
C LEU A 66 12.68 1.21 -7.05
N VAL A 67 12.33 2.46 -6.76
CA VAL A 67 11.74 3.41 -7.71
C VAL A 67 12.49 4.72 -7.57
N LYS A 68 13.04 5.23 -8.67
CA LYS A 68 13.51 6.62 -8.73
C LYS A 68 12.31 7.51 -8.99
N CYS A 69 12.13 8.55 -8.16
CA CYS A 69 11.35 9.70 -8.58
C CYS A 69 12.14 10.36 -9.70
N ASP A 70 11.65 10.23 -10.93
CA ASP A 70 12.05 11.04 -12.08
C ASP A 70 11.22 12.32 -12.09
#